data_AF-A0A8S1KXW8-F1
#
_entry.id   AF-A0A8S1KXW8-F1
#
_cell.length_a   1.000
_cell.length_b   1.000
_cell.length_c   1.000
_cell.angle_alpha   90.00
_cell.angle_beta   90.00
_cell.angle_gamma   90.00
#
_symmetry.space_group_name_H-M   'P 1'
#
loop_
_entity.id
_entity.type
_entity.pdbx_description
1 polymer ?
#
loop_
_entity_poly.entity_id
_entity_poly.type
_entity_poly.pdbx_seq_one_letter_code
_entity_poly.pdbx_strand_id
1 'polypeptide(L)'
;MAAISTLRFISQFLFSHSNYKDPKYGQVLHPLLCFMISTLGYMYGSIKLENNYTDQTIEDFQVSQTSRNIIAIGFLFYVFLIIFARFGQAKFTIFYELMWACNLSLISSAYAFWKNKPLILASSMILVSIDQVLWYVDLLAFFLFRIWPIGVAKYLTWPSTTKLRLLTSFHHIFFLPLCLYFLRNQKVIPITAWQISIGMGTILTIVSRLLTPKSILLKGQKEEIYLNLNLSRQLWKDIPFKFLTIVDDKPWYLALPFLSFMWNSGNYILGYELLNRILKYLNQSQIL
;
A
#
# COMPACT_ATOMS: atom_id res chain seq x y z
N MET A 1 -23.70 31.34 -10.37
CA MET A 1 -24.44 30.07 -10.26
C MET A 1 -23.73 28.88 -10.92
N ALA A 2 -23.20 29.00 -12.15
CA ALA A 2 -22.50 27.91 -12.84
C ALA A 2 -21.34 27.29 -12.03
N ALA A 3 -20.44 28.10 -11.45
CA ALA A 3 -19.30 27.60 -10.67
C ALA A 3 -19.70 26.74 -9.46
N ILE A 4 -20.76 27.11 -8.73
CA ILE A 4 -21.27 26.37 -7.57
C ILE A 4 -21.85 25.02 -8.02
N SER A 5 -22.57 25.00 -9.16
CA SER A 5 -23.08 23.76 -9.76
C SER A 5 -21.96 22.82 -10.17
N THR A 6 -20.93 23.34 -10.83
CA THR A 6 -19.73 22.58 -11.23
C THR A 6 -19.00 22.00 -10.01
N LEU A 7 -18.79 22.80 -8.95
CA LEU A 7 -18.16 22.33 -7.72
C LEU A 7 -18.98 21.24 -7.02
N ARG A 8 -20.30 21.40 -6.98
CA ARG A 8 -21.22 20.38 -6.42
C ARG A 8 -21.15 19.09 -7.23
N PHE A 9 -21.14 19.17 -8.56
CA PHE A 9 -20.99 18.02 -9.43
C PHE A 9 -19.64 17.31 -9.22
N ILE A 10 -18.53 18.05 -9.20
CA ILE A 10 -17.19 17.49 -8.96
C ILE A 10 -17.15 16.81 -7.58
N SER A 11 -17.70 17.44 -6.55
CA SER A 11 -17.78 16.87 -5.21
C SER A 11 -18.60 15.58 -5.18
N GLN A 12 -19.81 15.59 -5.74
CA GLN A 12 -20.68 14.41 -5.81
C GLN A 12 -20.07 13.29 -6.67
N PHE A 13 -19.36 13.65 -7.74
CA PHE A 13 -18.68 12.71 -8.60
C PHE A 13 -17.49 12.09 -7.87
N LEU A 14 -16.54 12.88 -7.37
CA LEU A 14 -15.31 12.38 -6.77
C LEU A 14 -15.53 11.64 -5.45
N PHE A 15 -16.31 12.21 -4.52
CA PHE A 15 -16.41 11.62 -3.20
C PHE A 15 -17.31 10.38 -3.20
N SER A 16 -16.85 9.36 -2.48
CA SER A 16 -17.63 8.17 -2.20
C SER A 16 -18.79 8.53 -1.27
N HIS A 17 -19.96 8.73 -1.87
CA HIS A 17 -21.20 8.88 -1.12
C HIS A 17 -21.70 7.48 -0.73
N SER A 18 -22.61 7.42 0.24
CA SER A 18 -23.11 6.17 0.86
C SER A 18 -23.77 5.17 -0.09
N ASN A 19 -24.13 5.56 -1.31
CA ASN A 19 -24.78 4.67 -2.27
C ASN A 19 -23.75 3.80 -3.01
N TYR A 20 -23.50 2.58 -2.51
CA TYR A 20 -22.62 1.58 -3.14
C TYR A 20 -23.08 1.10 -4.53
N LYS A 21 -24.31 1.44 -4.94
CA LYS A 21 -24.88 1.10 -6.26
C LYS A 21 -24.73 2.21 -7.30
N ASP A 22 -24.01 3.29 -6.98
CA ASP A 22 -23.82 4.40 -7.91
C ASP A 22 -23.15 3.91 -9.23
N PRO A 23 -23.76 4.14 -10.40
CA PRO A 23 -23.22 3.70 -11.68
C PRO A 23 -21.80 4.20 -11.97
N LYS A 24 -21.37 5.32 -11.39
CA LYS A 24 -20.03 5.88 -11.62
C LYS A 24 -18.91 4.90 -11.25
N TYR A 25 -19.12 4.05 -10.24
CA TYR A 25 -18.12 3.09 -9.78
C TYR A 25 -17.84 1.97 -10.79
N GLY A 26 -18.77 1.72 -11.71
CA GLY A 26 -18.58 0.77 -12.81
C GLY A 26 -18.02 1.39 -14.10
N GLN A 27 -17.87 2.71 -14.14
CA GLN A 27 -17.36 3.44 -15.31
C GLN A 27 -15.85 3.68 -15.15
N VAL A 28 -15.13 3.86 -16.26
CA VAL A 28 -13.67 4.05 -16.23
C VAL A 28 -13.24 5.33 -15.50
N LEU A 29 -14.01 6.40 -15.65
CA LEU A 29 -13.58 7.74 -15.29
C LEU A 29 -13.40 7.90 -13.78
N HIS A 30 -14.34 7.40 -12.97
CA HIS A 30 -14.29 7.60 -11.52
C HIS A 30 -13.15 6.81 -10.84
N PRO A 31 -12.99 5.48 -11.03
CA PRO A 31 -11.86 4.73 -10.50
C PRO A 31 -10.51 5.27 -10.96
N LEU A 32 -10.39 5.65 -12.25
CA LEU A 32 -9.16 6.23 -12.79
C LEU A 32 -8.81 7.56 -12.12
N LEU A 33 -9.76 8.48 -11.97
CA LEU A 33 -9.52 9.75 -11.26
C LEU A 33 -9.17 9.52 -9.79
N CYS A 34 -9.82 8.56 -9.12
CA CYS A 34 -9.48 8.20 -7.75
C CYS A 34 -8.03 7.72 -7.64
N PHE A 35 -7.61 6.84 -8.55
CA PHE A 35 -6.23 6.36 -8.63
C PHE A 35 -5.24 7.49 -8.91
N MET A 36 -5.54 8.38 -9.85
CA MET A 36 -4.67 9.52 -10.17
C MET A 36 -4.52 10.47 -8.98
N ILE A 37 -5.64 10.87 -8.34
CA ILE A 37 -5.62 11.75 -7.16
C ILE A 37 -4.85 11.08 -6.01
N SER A 38 -5.09 9.79 -5.77
CA SER A 38 -4.38 9.03 -4.74
C SER A 38 -2.89 8.95 -5.01
N THR A 39 -2.49 8.62 -6.24
CA THR A 39 -1.08 8.51 -6.62
C THR A 39 -0.39 9.86 -6.51
N LEU A 40 -0.99 10.93 -7.05
CA LEU A 40 -0.42 12.27 -6.99
C LEU A 40 -0.34 12.80 -5.56
N GLY A 41 -1.40 12.66 -4.77
CA GLY A 41 -1.41 13.10 -3.37
C GLY A 41 -0.41 12.34 -2.52
N TYR A 42 -0.33 11.02 -2.69
CA TYR A 42 0.66 10.17 -2.03
C TYR A 42 2.09 10.54 -2.42
N MET A 43 2.39 10.65 -3.73
CA MET A 43 3.74 10.99 -4.20
C MET A 43 4.16 12.39 -3.78
N TYR A 44 3.29 13.39 -3.98
CA TYR A 44 3.54 14.77 -3.56
C TYR A 44 3.78 14.86 -2.06
N GLY A 45 2.91 14.22 -1.26
CA GLY A 45 3.05 14.18 0.19
C GLY A 45 4.36 13.52 0.64
N SER A 46 4.72 12.38 0.03
CA SER A 46 5.97 11.67 0.34
C SER A 46 7.20 12.54 0.08
N ILE A 47 7.24 13.22 -1.08
CA ILE A 47 8.35 14.11 -1.45
C ILE A 47 8.39 15.33 -0.54
N LYS A 48 7.22 15.94 -0.23
CA LYS A 48 7.13 17.10 0.66
C LYS A 48 7.60 16.76 2.08
N LEU A 49 7.19 15.59 2.60
CA LEU A 49 7.62 15.10 3.90
C LEU A 49 9.12 14.83 3.91
N GLU A 50 9.66 14.14 2.90
CA GLU A 50 11.11 13.89 2.80
C GLU A 50 11.94 15.17 2.75
N ASN A 51 11.50 16.17 1.98
CA ASN A 51 12.16 17.48 1.92
C ASN A 51 12.19 18.23 3.25
N ASN A 52 11.30 17.91 4.21
CA ASN A 52 11.33 18.49 5.55
C ASN A 52 12.36 17.80 6.47
N TYR A 53 12.98 16.70 6.02
CA TYR A 53 13.93 15.89 6.77
C TYR A 53 15.27 15.71 6.03
N THR A 54 15.61 16.62 5.11
CA THR A 54 16.81 16.55 4.25
C THR A 54 18.13 16.45 5.00
N ASP A 55 18.20 16.90 6.26
CA ASP A 55 19.43 16.87 7.05
C ASP A 55 19.71 15.51 7.72
N GLN A 56 18.89 14.48 7.43
CA GLN A 56 19.03 13.17 8.05
C GLN A 56 19.90 12.19 7.26
N THR A 57 20.67 11.41 8.02
CA THR A 57 21.84 10.65 7.60
C THR A 57 21.53 9.31 6.94
N ILE A 58 20.66 9.27 5.94
CA ILE A 58 20.59 8.09 5.06
C ILE A 58 21.49 8.34 3.85
N GLU A 59 22.46 7.45 3.64
CA GLU A 59 23.38 7.59 2.53
C GLU A 59 22.68 7.24 1.23
N ASP A 60 23.11 7.88 0.14
CA ASP A 60 22.69 7.53 -1.21
C ASP A 60 22.89 6.03 -1.53
N PHE A 61 22.15 5.54 -2.51
CA PHE A 61 22.31 4.15 -2.93
C PHE A 61 23.72 3.91 -3.49
N GLN A 62 24.42 2.93 -2.91
CA GLN A 62 25.77 2.49 -3.30
C GLN A 62 25.78 1.58 -4.55
N VAL A 63 24.93 1.88 -5.54
CA VAL A 63 24.80 1.13 -6.80
C VAL A 63 24.75 2.10 -7.98
N SER A 64 25.11 1.63 -9.17
CA SER A 64 25.09 2.45 -10.38
C SER A 64 23.69 2.99 -10.71
N GLN A 65 23.62 4.18 -11.34
CA GLN A 65 22.36 4.73 -11.84
C GLN A 65 21.65 3.75 -12.80
N THR A 66 22.40 3.03 -13.64
CA THR A 66 21.84 2.03 -14.56
C THR A 66 21.10 0.93 -13.81
N SER A 67 21.71 0.37 -12.76
CA SER A 67 21.06 -0.64 -11.90
C SER A 67 19.78 -0.09 -11.26
N ARG A 68 19.82 1.16 -10.76
CA ARG A 68 18.63 1.81 -10.19
C ARG A 68 17.51 2.00 -11.22
N ASN A 69 17.86 2.46 -12.43
CA ASN A 69 16.90 2.67 -13.51
C ASN A 69 16.22 1.36 -13.93
N ILE A 70 16.98 0.26 -14.03
CA ILE A 70 16.44 -1.06 -14.36
C ILE A 70 15.40 -1.49 -13.32
N ILE A 71 15.71 -1.35 -12.03
CA ILE A 71 14.76 -1.70 -10.96
C ILE A 71 13.54 -0.78 -10.96
N ALA A 72 13.72 0.53 -11.15
CA ALA A 72 12.62 1.47 -11.25
C ALA A 72 11.66 1.11 -12.40
N ILE A 73 12.21 0.83 -13.59
CA ILE A 73 11.44 0.36 -14.75
C ILE A 73 10.78 -0.98 -14.43
N GLY A 74 11.47 -1.90 -13.75
CA GLY A 74 10.92 -3.19 -13.33
C GLY A 74 9.68 -3.04 -12.43
N PHE A 75 9.71 -2.14 -11.45
CA PHE A 75 8.54 -1.86 -10.61
C PHE A 75 7.38 -1.22 -11.41
N LEU A 76 7.66 -0.26 -12.28
CA LEU A 76 6.61 0.35 -13.11
C LEU A 76 6.02 -0.66 -14.11
N PHE A 77 6.86 -1.50 -14.69
CA PHE A 77 6.44 -2.61 -15.54
C PHE A 77 5.58 -3.60 -14.77
N TYR A 78 5.93 -3.92 -13.52
CA TYR A 78 5.11 -4.79 -12.68
C TYR A 78 3.74 -4.16 -12.36
N VAL A 79 3.68 -2.85 -12.06
CA VAL A 79 2.40 -2.14 -11.90
C VAL A 79 1.58 -2.19 -13.19
N PHE A 80 2.21 -1.98 -14.35
CA PHE A 80 1.54 -2.13 -15.64
C PHE A 80 1.03 -3.56 -15.88
N LEU A 81 1.82 -4.57 -15.50
CA LEU A 81 1.42 -5.97 -15.55
C LEU A 81 0.18 -6.20 -14.68
N ILE A 82 0.12 -5.66 -13.44
CA ILE A 82 -1.07 -5.75 -12.58
C ILE A 82 -2.30 -5.19 -13.30
N ILE A 83 -2.18 -4.01 -13.91
CA ILE A 83 -3.28 -3.36 -14.64
C ILE A 83 -3.77 -4.28 -15.77
N PHE A 84 -2.87 -4.67 -16.67
CA PHE A 84 -3.21 -5.43 -17.86
C PHE A 84 -3.78 -6.81 -17.50
N ALA A 85 -3.09 -7.51 -16.60
CA ALA A 85 -3.47 -8.82 -16.11
C ALA A 85 -4.87 -8.80 -15.49
N ARG A 86 -5.14 -7.84 -14.59
CA ARG A 86 -6.38 -7.85 -13.80
C ARG A 86 -7.52 -7.11 -14.48
N PHE A 87 -7.29 -6.40 -15.59
CA PHE A 87 -8.35 -5.73 -16.34
C PHE A 87 -9.45 -6.70 -16.78
N GLY A 88 -9.11 -7.92 -17.23
CA GLY A 88 -10.10 -8.92 -17.62
C GLY A 88 -11.00 -9.41 -16.47
N GLN A 89 -10.54 -9.29 -15.22
CA GLN A 89 -11.24 -9.79 -14.03
C GLN A 89 -11.99 -8.69 -13.29
N ALA A 90 -11.33 -7.56 -13.08
CA ALA A 90 -11.83 -6.42 -12.31
C ALA A 90 -12.40 -5.30 -13.19
N LYS A 91 -12.20 -5.35 -14.51
CA LYS A 91 -12.52 -4.24 -15.43
C LYS A 91 -11.90 -2.94 -14.90
N PHE A 92 -12.68 -1.88 -14.79
CA PHE A 92 -12.22 -0.58 -14.31
C PHE A 92 -12.02 -0.50 -12.80
N THR A 93 -12.52 -1.46 -12.01
CA THR A 93 -12.32 -1.45 -10.55
C THR A 93 -10.87 -1.74 -10.17
N ILE A 94 -10.05 -2.22 -11.11
CA ILE A 94 -8.59 -2.38 -10.94
C ILE A 94 -7.92 -1.08 -10.48
N PHE A 95 -8.40 0.09 -10.92
CA PHE A 95 -7.82 1.36 -10.50
C PHE A 95 -8.02 1.63 -9.01
N TYR A 96 -9.12 1.16 -8.41
CA TYR A 96 -9.27 1.18 -6.95
C TYR A 96 -8.27 0.23 -6.30
N GLU A 97 -8.09 -0.98 -6.82
CA GLU A 97 -7.12 -1.92 -6.27
C GLU A 97 -5.67 -1.39 -6.36
N LEU A 98 -5.33 -0.59 -7.37
CA LEU A 98 -4.00 0.05 -7.43
C LEU A 98 -3.75 1.06 -6.32
N MET A 99 -4.79 1.53 -5.60
CA MET A 99 -4.64 2.45 -4.48
C MET A 99 -4.22 1.76 -3.18
N TRP A 100 -4.13 0.43 -3.14
CA TRP A 100 -3.54 -0.27 -2.00
C TRP A 100 -2.10 0.21 -1.74
N ALA A 101 -1.74 0.35 -0.47
CA ALA A 101 -0.43 0.84 -0.05
C ALA A 101 0.73 0.05 -0.65
N CYS A 102 0.60 -1.28 -0.79
CA CYS A 102 1.59 -2.12 -1.45
C CYS A 102 1.81 -1.76 -2.93
N ASN A 103 0.73 -1.45 -3.67
CA ASN A 103 0.82 -1.06 -5.08
C ASN A 103 1.40 0.34 -5.25
N LEU A 104 0.98 1.31 -4.42
CA LEU A 104 1.56 2.66 -4.44
C LEU A 104 3.01 2.68 -3.91
N SER A 105 3.37 1.73 -3.05
CA SER A 105 4.75 1.52 -2.61
C SER A 105 5.67 1.11 -3.76
N LEU A 106 5.20 0.34 -4.75
CA LEU A 106 5.96 0.05 -5.97
C LEU A 106 6.25 1.33 -6.77
N ILE A 107 5.25 2.21 -6.93
CA ILE A 107 5.39 3.47 -7.66
C ILE A 107 6.36 4.43 -6.94
N SER A 108 6.19 4.62 -5.64
CA SER A 108 7.10 5.45 -4.83
C SER A 108 8.52 4.89 -4.78
N SER A 109 8.68 3.57 -4.75
CA SER A 109 10.00 2.93 -4.77
C SER A 109 10.67 3.08 -6.13
N ALA A 110 9.91 3.02 -7.24
CA ALA A 110 10.44 3.32 -8.56
C ALA A 110 10.96 4.77 -8.64
N TYR A 111 10.19 5.72 -8.12
CA TYR A 111 10.64 7.11 -7.99
C TYR A 111 11.90 7.23 -7.13
N ALA A 112 11.93 6.55 -5.99
CA ALA A 112 13.07 6.55 -5.07
C ALA A 112 14.35 6.07 -5.77
N PHE A 113 14.29 4.95 -6.49
CA PHE A 113 15.42 4.47 -7.26
C PHE A 113 15.86 5.45 -8.36
N TRP A 114 14.91 5.97 -9.13
CA TRP A 114 15.19 6.92 -10.21
C TRP A 114 15.92 8.16 -9.68
N LYS A 115 15.43 8.74 -8.57
CA LYS A 115 15.90 10.00 -7.99
C LYS A 115 16.95 9.86 -6.90
N ASN A 116 17.43 8.63 -6.65
CA ASN A 116 18.35 8.35 -5.56
C ASN A 116 17.84 8.85 -4.19
N LYS A 117 16.60 8.51 -3.85
CA LYS A 117 15.93 8.90 -2.60
C LYS A 117 15.75 7.69 -1.67
N PRO A 118 16.83 7.20 -1.03
CA PRO A 118 16.77 6.04 -0.14
C PRO A 118 15.83 6.24 1.05
N LEU A 119 15.63 7.48 1.52
CA LEU A 119 14.68 7.78 2.59
C LEU A 119 13.23 7.44 2.20
N ILE A 120 12.84 7.78 0.96
CA ILE A 120 11.51 7.44 0.44
C ILE A 120 11.38 5.93 0.29
N LEU A 121 12.41 5.23 -0.21
CA LEU A 121 12.40 3.77 -0.32
C LEU A 121 12.21 3.11 1.06
N ALA A 122 12.97 3.54 2.06
CA ALA A 122 12.87 3.02 3.43
C ALA A 122 11.48 3.29 4.02
N SER A 123 10.94 4.49 3.79
CA SER A 123 9.59 4.87 4.25
C SER A 123 8.50 4.02 3.60
N SER A 124 8.59 3.78 2.28
CA SER A 124 7.67 2.88 1.56
C SER A 124 7.78 1.44 2.06
N MET A 125 8.99 0.96 2.35
CA MET A 125 9.20 -0.37 2.91
C MET A 125 8.57 -0.50 4.30
N ILE A 126 8.81 0.47 5.19
CA ILE A 126 8.22 0.50 6.53
C ILE A 126 6.69 0.56 6.46
N LEU A 127 6.12 1.41 5.59
CA LEU A 127 4.67 1.59 5.43
C LEU A 127 3.92 0.27 5.22
N VAL A 128 4.51 -0.64 4.44
CA VAL A 128 3.86 -1.92 4.10
C VAL A 128 4.37 -3.10 4.92
N SER A 129 5.33 -2.88 5.83
CA SER A 129 6.05 -3.98 6.49
C SER A 129 5.14 -4.89 7.31
N ILE A 130 4.17 -4.35 8.05
CA ILE A 130 3.23 -5.18 8.82
C ILE A 130 2.52 -6.20 7.93
N ASP A 131 1.96 -5.77 6.80
CA ASP A 131 1.24 -6.64 5.87
C ASP A 131 2.15 -7.71 5.27
N GLN A 132 3.35 -7.30 4.89
CA GLN A 132 4.31 -8.17 4.23
C GLN A 132 4.87 -9.24 5.18
N VAL A 133 5.17 -8.86 6.42
CA VAL A 133 5.63 -9.81 7.44
C VAL A 133 4.50 -10.77 7.82
N LEU A 134 3.27 -10.30 8.00
CA LEU A 134 2.12 -11.17 8.27
C LEU A 134 1.88 -12.15 7.11
N TRP A 135 2.11 -11.72 5.87
CA TRP A 135 2.13 -12.60 4.70
C TRP A 135 3.19 -13.68 4.79
N TYR A 136 4.41 -13.36 5.21
CA TYR A 136 5.49 -14.35 5.38
C TYR A 136 5.14 -15.38 6.43
N VAL A 137 4.58 -14.94 7.57
CA VAL A 137 4.11 -15.84 8.63
C VAL A 137 3.03 -16.78 8.09
N ASP A 138 2.02 -16.23 7.41
CA ASP A 138 0.93 -17.02 6.84
C ASP A 138 1.41 -18.02 5.78
N LEU A 139 2.26 -17.59 4.84
CA LEU A 139 2.79 -18.45 3.78
C LEU A 139 3.66 -19.57 4.35
N LEU A 140 4.53 -19.26 5.32
CA LEU A 140 5.38 -20.26 5.96
C LEU A 140 4.54 -21.28 6.74
N ALA A 141 3.57 -20.81 7.52
CA ALA A 141 2.67 -21.68 8.27
C ALA A 141 1.79 -22.54 7.35
N PHE A 142 1.31 -21.99 6.24
CA PHE A 142 0.54 -22.76 5.27
C PHE A 142 1.41 -23.80 4.56
N PHE A 143 2.66 -23.47 4.23
CA PHE A 143 3.58 -24.42 3.62
C PHE A 143 3.92 -25.59 4.55
N LEU A 144 4.20 -25.31 5.83
CA LEU A 144 4.62 -26.33 6.81
C LEU A 144 3.45 -27.12 7.40
N PHE A 145 2.34 -26.44 7.71
CA PHE A 145 1.25 -27.00 8.54
C PHE A 145 -0.13 -26.93 7.88
N ARG A 146 -0.26 -26.34 6.68
CA ARG A 146 -1.54 -26.14 5.97
C ARG A 146 -2.55 -25.28 6.74
N ILE A 147 -2.10 -24.38 7.60
CA ILE A 147 -2.93 -23.43 8.35
C ILE A 147 -2.63 -21.98 7.97
N TRP A 148 -3.61 -21.10 8.18
CA TRP A 148 -3.49 -19.65 8.00
C TRP A 148 -3.63 -18.96 9.37
N PRO A 149 -2.54 -18.81 10.15
CA PRO A 149 -2.63 -18.36 11.54
C PRO A 149 -3.17 -16.93 11.68
N ILE A 150 -2.85 -16.05 10.73
CA ILE A 150 -3.33 -14.66 10.72
C ILE A 150 -4.48 -14.49 9.73
N GLY A 151 -4.36 -15.11 8.54
CA GLY A 151 -5.40 -15.11 7.51
C GLY A 151 -5.29 -14.00 6.46
N VAL A 152 -4.23 -13.17 6.50
CA VAL A 152 -4.00 -12.07 5.54
C VAL A 152 -3.70 -12.57 4.12
N ALA A 153 -3.09 -13.75 3.99
CA ALA A 153 -2.76 -14.37 2.71
C ALA A 153 -3.70 -15.55 2.36
N LYS A 154 -4.70 -15.84 3.19
CA LYS A 154 -5.63 -16.97 3.02
C LYS A 154 -6.34 -16.96 1.67
N TYR A 155 -6.62 -15.77 1.14
CA TYR A 155 -7.29 -15.60 -0.15
C TYR A 155 -6.54 -16.27 -1.31
N LEU A 156 -5.23 -16.52 -1.19
CA LEU A 156 -4.44 -17.22 -2.21
C LEU A 156 -4.93 -18.65 -2.49
N THR A 157 -5.63 -19.26 -1.54
CA THR A 157 -6.18 -20.62 -1.67
C THR A 157 -7.67 -20.66 -1.95
N TRP A 158 -8.32 -19.51 -2.12
CA TRP A 158 -9.73 -19.49 -2.50
C TRP A 158 -9.89 -20.08 -3.91
N PRO A 159 -10.93 -20.90 -4.17
CA PRO A 159 -11.21 -21.44 -5.50
C PRO A 159 -11.40 -20.36 -6.57
N SER A 160 -11.81 -19.16 -6.17
CA SER A 160 -11.99 -17.99 -7.04
C SER A 160 -10.68 -17.25 -7.36
N THR A 161 -9.57 -17.58 -6.68
CA THR A 161 -8.28 -16.92 -6.91
C THR A 161 -7.60 -17.50 -8.15
N THR A 162 -7.48 -16.65 -9.17
CA THR A 162 -6.86 -17.03 -10.44
C THR A 162 -5.33 -17.06 -10.34
N LYS A 163 -4.66 -17.85 -11.19
CA LYS A 163 -3.19 -17.84 -11.33
C LYS A 163 -2.63 -16.45 -11.59
N LEU A 164 -3.39 -15.65 -12.33
CA LEU A 164 -3.02 -14.28 -12.66
C LEU A 164 -3.08 -13.36 -11.44
N ARG A 165 -4.05 -13.57 -10.54
CA ARG A 165 -4.09 -12.90 -9.24
C ARG A 165 -2.91 -13.32 -8.35
N LEU A 166 -2.53 -14.60 -8.36
CA LEU A 166 -1.32 -15.06 -7.65
C LEU A 166 -0.06 -14.34 -8.16
N LEU A 167 0.11 -14.27 -9.49
CA LEU A 167 1.26 -13.60 -10.11
C LEU A 167 1.33 -12.11 -9.77
N THR A 168 0.17 -11.43 -9.75
CA THR A 168 0.08 -9.98 -9.48
C THR A 168 0.14 -9.65 -7.99
N SER A 169 -0.08 -10.62 -7.11
CA SER A 169 0.20 -10.52 -5.67
C SER A 169 1.64 -10.90 -5.31
N PHE A 170 2.46 -11.37 -6.24
CA PHE A 170 3.82 -11.85 -5.97
C PHE A 170 4.75 -10.77 -5.39
N HIS A 171 4.47 -9.48 -5.62
CA HIS A 171 5.18 -8.37 -4.99
C HIS A 171 5.15 -8.42 -3.47
N HIS A 172 4.16 -9.09 -2.86
CA HIS A 172 4.19 -9.30 -1.41
C HIS A 172 5.40 -10.11 -0.95
N ILE A 173 5.92 -10.99 -1.81
CA ILE A 173 7.07 -11.84 -1.51
C ILE A 173 8.38 -11.11 -1.76
N PHE A 174 8.54 -10.48 -2.93
CA PHE A 174 9.85 -9.93 -3.31
C PHE A 174 10.12 -8.50 -2.87
N PHE A 175 9.09 -7.70 -2.53
CA PHE A 175 9.25 -6.25 -2.35
C PHE A 175 10.20 -5.90 -1.19
N LEU A 176 9.99 -6.44 0.01
CA LEU A 176 10.86 -6.18 1.17
C LEU A 176 12.29 -6.69 0.94
N PRO A 177 12.53 -7.97 0.55
CA PRO A 177 13.88 -8.46 0.31
C PRO A 177 14.64 -7.64 -0.72
N LEU A 178 13.97 -7.23 -1.81
CA LEU A 178 14.60 -6.42 -2.86
C LEU A 178 14.95 -5.02 -2.34
N CYS A 179 14.03 -4.33 -1.66
CA CYS A 179 14.30 -3.00 -1.12
C CYS A 179 15.40 -3.04 -0.05
N LEU A 180 15.36 -4.04 0.83
CA LEU A 180 16.38 -4.26 1.84
C LEU A 180 17.75 -4.52 1.23
N TYR A 181 17.84 -5.28 0.12
CA TYR A 181 19.10 -5.47 -0.59
C TYR A 181 19.72 -4.13 -1.02
N PHE A 182 18.94 -3.18 -1.53
CA PHE A 182 19.47 -1.85 -1.90
C PHE A 182 19.78 -0.94 -0.71
N LEU A 183 19.22 -1.23 0.46
CA LEU A 183 19.50 -0.54 1.72
C LEU A 183 20.54 -1.26 2.57
N ARG A 184 21.10 -2.40 2.13
CA ARG A 184 21.95 -3.27 2.96
C ARG A 184 23.21 -2.60 3.50
N ASN A 185 23.76 -1.62 2.77
CA ASN A 185 24.96 -0.89 3.17
C ASN A 185 24.65 0.28 4.12
N GLN A 186 23.38 0.55 4.41
CA GLN A 186 23.01 1.53 5.42
C GLN A 186 23.34 0.98 6.80
N LYS A 187 24.00 1.78 7.64
CA LYS A 187 24.27 1.40 9.04
C LYS A 187 22.97 1.28 9.85
N VAL A 188 22.05 2.21 9.60
CA VAL A 188 20.76 2.29 10.27
C VAL A 188 19.77 3.03 9.37
N ILE A 189 18.51 2.60 9.38
CA ILE A 189 17.40 3.38 8.83
C ILE A 189 17.04 4.46 9.87
N PRO A 190 17.05 5.75 9.51
CA PRO A 190 16.71 6.81 10.45
C PRO A 190 15.23 6.74 10.85
N ILE A 191 14.92 7.16 12.09
CA ILE A 191 13.54 7.17 12.63
C ILE A 191 12.59 8.02 11.79
N THR A 192 13.10 9.01 11.05
CA THR A 192 12.30 9.80 10.10
C THR A 192 11.70 8.97 9.00
N ALA A 193 12.30 7.86 8.58
CA ALA A 193 11.69 6.97 7.60
C ALA A 193 10.35 6.42 8.12
N TRP A 194 10.29 6.08 9.41
CA TRP A 194 9.03 5.69 10.05
C TRP A 194 8.06 6.88 10.17
N GLN A 195 8.52 8.07 10.56
CA GLN A 195 7.66 9.27 10.62
C GLN A 195 7.05 9.63 9.26
N ILE A 196 7.85 9.57 8.18
CA ILE A 196 7.38 9.78 6.82
C ILE A 196 6.37 8.68 6.46
N SER A 197 6.62 7.42 6.82
CA SER A 197 5.67 6.31 6.59
C SER A 197 4.31 6.54 7.27
N ILE A 198 4.28 7.15 8.46
CA ILE A 198 3.03 7.56 9.14
C ILE A 198 2.27 8.57 8.29
N GLY A 199 2.97 9.60 7.79
CA GLY A 199 2.38 10.61 6.92
C GLY A 199 1.85 10.02 5.62
N MET A 200 2.63 9.16 4.98
CA MET A 200 2.24 8.43 3.77
C MET A 200 0.99 7.57 4.00
N GLY A 201 0.98 6.77 5.07
CA GLY A 201 -0.17 5.95 5.44
C GLY A 201 -1.41 6.79 5.73
N THR A 202 -1.26 7.90 6.47
CA THR A 202 -2.36 8.82 6.78
C THR A 202 -2.98 9.41 5.51
N ILE A 203 -2.16 9.85 4.56
CA ILE A 203 -2.65 10.36 3.26
C ILE A 203 -3.44 9.26 2.54
N LEU A 204 -2.90 8.04 2.46
CA LEU A 204 -3.59 6.92 1.81
C LEU A 204 -4.92 6.59 2.46
N THR A 205 -4.98 6.52 3.80
CA THR A 205 -6.20 6.19 4.51
C THR A 205 -7.26 7.28 4.33
N ILE A 206 -6.88 8.57 4.42
CA ILE A 206 -7.80 9.69 4.17
C ILE A 206 -8.32 9.66 2.74
N VAL A 207 -7.42 9.58 1.75
CA VAL A 207 -7.81 9.59 0.34
C VAL A 207 -8.68 8.39 0.00
N SER A 208 -8.34 7.19 0.49
CA SER A 208 -9.14 5.98 0.28
C SER A 208 -10.54 6.15 0.89
N ARG A 209 -10.64 6.67 2.12
CA ARG A 209 -11.93 6.88 2.77
C ARG A 209 -12.81 7.87 2.01
N LEU A 210 -12.22 8.94 1.50
CA LEU A 210 -12.93 10.01 0.80
C LEU A 210 -13.35 9.57 -0.61
N LEU A 211 -12.45 8.97 -1.37
CA LEU A 211 -12.65 8.73 -2.80
C LEU A 211 -13.26 7.36 -3.10
N THR A 212 -13.04 6.37 -2.24
CA THR A 212 -13.46 4.99 -2.53
C THR A 212 -14.58 4.52 -1.59
N PRO A 213 -15.67 3.97 -2.14
CA PRO A 213 -16.74 3.39 -1.33
C PRO A 213 -16.25 2.11 -0.64
N LYS A 214 -16.89 1.74 0.48
CA LYS A 214 -16.57 0.53 1.24
C LYS A 214 -16.75 -0.75 0.42
N SER A 215 -17.82 -0.79 -0.34
CA SER A 215 -18.15 -1.85 -1.29
C SER A 215 -18.85 -1.20 -2.48
N ILE A 216 -18.89 -1.92 -3.60
CA ILE A 216 -19.64 -1.52 -4.79
C ILE A 216 -20.44 -2.70 -5.32
N LEU A 217 -21.59 -2.42 -5.92
CA LEU A 217 -22.38 -3.40 -6.66
C LEU A 217 -22.48 -2.94 -8.12
N LEU A 218 -21.78 -3.64 -9.01
CA LEU A 218 -21.80 -3.30 -10.42
C LEU A 218 -23.12 -3.74 -11.06
N LYS A 219 -23.59 -2.95 -12.05
CA LYS A 219 -24.82 -3.27 -12.79
C LYS A 219 -24.73 -4.67 -13.42
N GLY A 220 -25.68 -5.53 -13.08
CA GLY A 220 -25.75 -6.92 -13.58
C GLY A 220 -24.96 -7.94 -12.76
N GLN A 221 -24.24 -7.51 -11.71
CA GLN A 221 -23.64 -8.44 -10.74
C GLN A 221 -24.56 -8.65 -9.55
N LYS A 222 -24.53 -9.87 -9.00
CA LYS A 222 -25.31 -10.24 -7.79
C LYS A 222 -24.52 -10.06 -6.50
N GLU A 223 -23.19 -10.00 -6.60
CA GLU A 223 -22.29 -9.93 -5.45
C GLU A 223 -21.65 -8.55 -5.33
N GLU A 224 -21.48 -8.08 -4.09
CA GLU A 224 -20.77 -6.85 -3.79
C GLU A 224 -19.26 -7.07 -3.88
N ILE A 225 -18.57 -6.16 -4.56
CA ILE A 225 -17.10 -6.08 -4.54
C ILE A 225 -16.71 -5.26 -3.32
N TYR A 226 -16.03 -5.89 -2.37
CA TYR A 226 -15.55 -5.23 -1.17
C TYR A 226 -14.26 -4.42 -1.46
N LEU A 227 -14.29 -3.11 -1.17
CA LEU A 227 -13.26 -2.11 -1.48
C LEU A 227 -12.83 -1.33 -0.22
N ASN A 228 -12.61 -2.01 0.90
CA ASN A 228 -12.07 -1.40 2.11
C ASN A 228 -10.56 -1.16 1.99
N LEU A 229 -10.20 -0.26 1.07
CA LEU A 229 -8.82 0.05 0.73
C LEU A 229 -8.09 0.69 1.91
N ASN A 230 -6.85 0.24 2.12
CA ASN A 230 -5.95 0.72 3.17
C ASN A 230 -6.59 0.72 4.56
N LEU A 231 -7.49 -0.24 4.80
CA LEU A 231 -8.25 -0.40 6.03
C LEU A 231 -8.96 0.90 6.45
N SER A 232 -9.35 1.72 5.49
CA SER A 232 -9.86 3.05 5.76
C SER A 232 -11.23 3.08 6.44
N ARG A 233 -11.92 1.93 6.51
CA ARG A 233 -13.24 1.80 7.12
C ARG A 233 -13.36 0.65 8.13
N GLN A 234 -12.72 -0.48 7.85
CA GLN A 234 -12.78 -1.67 8.71
C GLN A 234 -11.44 -2.40 8.74
N LEU A 235 -11.27 -3.34 9.65
CA LEU A 235 -10.22 -4.36 9.55
C LEU A 235 -10.63 -5.51 8.60
N TRP A 236 -9.68 -6.34 8.17
CA TRP A 236 -10.01 -7.59 7.47
C TRP A 236 -10.78 -8.54 8.38
N LYS A 237 -11.85 -9.13 7.83
CA LYS A 237 -12.75 -10.04 8.56
C LYS A 237 -12.07 -11.33 9.03
N ASP A 238 -11.03 -11.77 8.34
CA ASP A 238 -10.28 -12.98 8.67
C ASP A 238 -9.29 -12.77 9.84
N ILE A 239 -9.04 -11.53 10.28
CA ILE A 239 -8.16 -11.26 11.43
C ILE A 239 -8.89 -11.63 12.74
N PRO A 240 -8.31 -12.50 13.60
CA PRO A 240 -9.00 -13.01 14.79
C PRO A 240 -9.08 -12.01 15.96
N PHE A 241 -8.35 -10.89 15.90
CA PHE A 241 -8.19 -9.96 17.02
C PHE A 241 -9.34 -8.94 17.11
N LYS A 242 -10.42 -9.30 17.82
CA LYS A 242 -11.64 -8.46 17.96
C LYS A 242 -11.42 -7.04 18.51
N PHE A 243 -10.36 -6.81 19.27
CA PHE A 243 -10.10 -5.44 19.77
C PHE A 243 -9.71 -4.47 18.64
N LEU A 244 -9.09 -4.99 17.56
CA LEU A 244 -8.74 -4.20 16.39
C LEU A 244 -9.97 -3.76 15.58
N THR A 245 -11.12 -4.42 15.76
CA THR A 245 -12.37 -4.14 15.04
C THR A 245 -13.32 -3.21 15.81
N ILE A 246 -12.95 -2.70 16.99
CA ILE A 246 -13.83 -1.88 17.85
C ILE A 246 -14.27 -0.59 17.14
N VAL A 247 -13.41 -0.07 16.25
CA VAL A 247 -13.67 1.17 15.50
C VAL A 247 -14.18 0.96 14.08
N ASP A 248 -14.48 -0.29 13.70
CA ASP A 248 -15.02 -0.60 12.37
C ASP A 248 -16.32 0.19 12.12
N ASP A 249 -16.38 0.83 10.95
CA ASP A 249 -17.48 1.71 10.52
C ASP A 249 -17.81 2.90 11.45
N LYS A 250 -16.99 3.17 12.47
CA LYS A 250 -17.13 4.38 13.30
C LYS A 250 -16.83 5.64 12.48
N PRO A 251 -17.29 6.82 12.95
CA PRO A 251 -16.94 8.10 12.33
C PRO A 251 -15.43 8.25 12.14
N TRP A 252 -15.02 8.95 11.07
CA TRP A 252 -13.63 9.02 10.64
C TRP A 252 -12.70 9.56 11.73
N TYR A 253 -13.17 10.49 12.56
CA TYR A 253 -12.41 11.10 13.65
C TYR A 253 -12.12 10.15 14.81
N LEU A 254 -12.81 8.99 14.89
CA LEU A 254 -12.50 7.91 15.83
C LEU A 254 -11.71 6.80 15.14
N ALA A 255 -12.17 6.37 13.96
CA ALA A 255 -11.59 5.25 13.25
C ALA A 255 -10.16 5.54 12.74
N LEU A 256 -9.93 6.71 12.14
CA LEU A 256 -8.62 7.04 11.56
C LEU A 256 -7.52 7.10 12.63
N PRO A 257 -7.64 7.86 13.74
CA PRO A 257 -6.58 7.91 14.73
C PRO A 257 -6.27 6.53 15.34
N PHE A 258 -7.30 5.73 15.63
CA PHE A 258 -7.12 4.39 16.18
C PHE A 258 -6.41 3.46 15.20
N LEU A 259 -6.90 3.37 13.95
CA LEU A 259 -6.32 2.47 12.94
C LEU A 259 -4.92 2.92 12.56
N SER A 260 -4.69 4.24 12.39
CA SER A 260 -3.36 4.79 12.17
C SER A 260 -2.42 4.47 13.33
N PHE A 261 -2.86 4.58 14.59
CA PHE A 261 -2.03 4.19 15.72
C PHE A 261 -1.67 2.71 15.66
N MET A 262 -2.66 1.81 15.55
CA MET A 262 -2.42 0.36 15.55
C MET A 262 -1.49 -0.07 14.41
N TRP A 263 -1.73 0.40 13.18
CA TRP A 263 -0.93 0.03 12.02
C TRP A 263 0.49 0.60 12.09
N ASN A 264 0.64 1.86 12.52
CA ASN A 264 1.96 2.47 12.63
C ASN A 264 2.78 1.90 13.79
N SER A 265 2.14 1.46 14.88
CA SER A 265 2.81 0.67 15.92
C SER A 265 3.29 -0.68 15.39
N GLY A 266 2.47 -1.37 14.60
CA GLY A 266 2.89 -2.61 13.95
C GLY A 266 4.04 -2.39 12.95
N ASN A 267 3.97 -1.35 12.13
CA ASN A 267 5.04 -0.95 11.22
C ASN A 267 6.30 -0.47 11.95
N TYR A 268 6.18 0.11 13.13
CA TYR A 268 7.34 0.43 13.97
C TYR A 268 8.08 -0.85 14.37
N ILE A 269 7.34 -1.85 14.88
CA ILE A 269 7.93 -3.10 15.38
C ILE A 269 8.42 -3.98 14.24
N LEU A 270 7.56 -4.27 13.26
CA LEU A 270 7.82 -5.24 12.17
C LEU A 270 8.50 -4.61 10.96
N GLY A 271 8.41 -3.29 10.82
CA GLY A 271 9.18 -2.54 9.83
C GLY A 271 10.44 -1.98 10.47
N TYR A 272 10.33 -0.84 11.13
CA TYR A 272 11.48 -0.05 11.57
C TYR A 272 12.49 -0.84 12.43
N GLU A 273 12.05 -1.43 13.54
CA GLU A 273 12.91 -2.17 14.47
C GLU A 273 13.48 -3.45 13.84
N LEU A 274 12.62 -4.25 13.21
CA LEU A 274 13.05 -5.50 12.56
C LEU A 274 14.07 -5.24 11.45
N LEU A 275 13.81 -4.27 10.56
CA LEU A 275 14.70 -3.94 9.45
C LEU A 275 16.05 -3.44 9.96
N ASN A 276 16.08 -2.60 11.00
CA ASN A 276 17.33 -2.14 11.61
C ASN A 276 18.15 -3.28 12.24
N ARG A 277 17.48 -4.26 12.86
CA ARG A 277 18.15 -5.47 13.36
C ARG A 277 18.75 -6.30 12.25
N ILE A 278 18.02 -6.48 11.14
CA ILE A 278 18.52 -7.22 9.97
C ILE A 278 19.72 -6.49 9.35
N LEU A 279 19.65 -5.16 9.17
CA LEU A 279 20.77 -4.37 8.65
C LEU A 279 22.01 -4.47 9.53
N LYS A 280 21.84 -4.38 10.85
CA LYS A 280 22.95 -4.55 11.80
C LYS A 280 23.61 -5.92 11.64
N TYR A 281 22.82 -6.98 11.49
CA TYR A 281 23.33 -8.33 11.25
C TYR A 281 24.07 -8.45 9.90
N LEU A 282 23.50 -7.92 8.82
CA LEU A 282 24.13 -7.94 7.49
C LEU A 282 25.47 -7.19 7.48
N ASN A 283 25.54 -6.02 8.13
CA ASN A 283 26.78 -5.25 8.22
C ASN A 283 27.86 -5.93 9.09
N GLN A 284 27.47 -6.68 10.13
CA GLN A 284 28.40 -7.49 10.91
C GLN A 284 29.01 -8.63 10.08
N SER A 285 28.21 -9.26 9.22
CA SER A 285 28.67 -10.37 8.38
C SER A 285 29.64 -9.98 7.25
N GLN A 286 29.69 -8.69 6.88
CA GLN A 286 30.64 -8.19 5.88
C GLN A 286 32.06 -7.94 6.43
N ILE A 287 32.24 -8.05 7.74
CA ILE A 287 33.53 -7.83 8.43
C ILE A 287 34.32 -9.15 8.58
N LEU A 288 33.70 -10.29 8.25
CA LEU A 288 34.31 -11.63 8.26
C LEU A 288 34.71 -12.06 6.84
#